data_AF-A0A429D3U5-F1
#
_entry.id   AF-A0A429D3U5-F1
#
_cell.length_a   1.000
_cell.length_b   1.000
_cell.length_c   1.000
_cell.angle_alpha   90.00
_cell.angle_beta   90.00
_cell.angle_gamma   90.00
#
_symmetry.space_group_name_H-M   'P 1'
#
loop_
_entity.id
_entity.type
_entity.pdbx_description
1 polymer ?
#
loop_
_entity_poly.entity_id
_entity_poly.type
_entity_poly.pdbx_seq_one_letter_code
_entity_poly.pdbx_strand_id
1 'polypeptide(L)' 'MIVNEPVPDTFEDTPAKDRDPDWFKRAVFYEVLVRSFQDSNGDGVGDLKGLTAKLDYLQWLGV' A
#
# COMPACT_ATOMS: atom_id res chain seq x y z
N MET A 1 29.79 -1.46 13.57
CA MET A 1 28.87 -0.60 12.81
C MET A 1 28.00 -1.56 12.02
N ILE A 2 26.75 -1.79 12.44
CA ILE A 2 25.84 -2.68 11.70
C ILE A 2 25.29 -1.88 10.53
N VAL A 3 25.55 -2.33 9.32
CA VAL A 3 24.95 -1.77 8.10
C VAL A 3 23.46 -2.14 8.10
N ASN A 4 22.59 -1.13 8.04
CA ASN A 4 21.15 -1.33 7.86
C ASN A 4 20.88 -1.57 6.38
N GLU A 5 21.20 -2.78 5.90
CA GLU A 5 20.87 -3.15 4.53
C GLU A 5 19.37 -3.41 4.40
N PRO A 6 18.73 -2.94 3.31
CA PRO A 6 17.32 -3.24 3.07
C PRO A 6 17.16 -4.75 2.88
N VAL A 7 16.25 -5.35 3.65
CA VAL A 7 15.84 -6.74 3.44
C VAL A 7 15.04 -6.81 2.14
N PRO A 8 15.45 -7.62 1.15
CA PRO A 8 14.66 -7.82 -0.05
C PRO A 8 13.35 -8.52 0.31
N ASP A 9 12.22 -7.96 -0.14
CA ASP A 9 10.94 -8.66 -0.10
C ASP A 9 10.94 -9.71 -1.21
N THR A 10 10.95 -10.98 -0.83
CA THR A 10 10.95 -12.12 -1.75
C THR A 10 9.54 -12.53 -2.18
N PHE A 11 8.49 -11.90 -1.63
CA PHE A 11 7.07 -12.22 -1.88
C PHE A 11 6.74 -13.72 -1.71
N GLU A 12 7.46 -14.42 -0.84
CA GLU A 12 7.29 -15.87 -0.62
C GLU A 12 5.93 -16.22 0.02
N ASP A 13 5.29 -15.25 0.66
CA ASP A 13 4.02 -15.43 1.38
C ASP A 13 2.79 -15.67 0.47
N THR A 14 2.90 -15.42 -0.84
CA THR A 14 1.79 -15.60 -1.79
C THR A 14 1.98 -16.88 -2.63
N PRO A 15 1.14 -17.91 -2.46
CA PRO A 15 1.22 -19.14 -3.26
C PRO A 15 1.17 -18.86 -4.77
N ALA A 16 2.09 -19.45 -5.54
CA ALA A 16 2.21 -19.20 -6.98
C ALA A 16 0.94 -19.55 -7.79
N LYS A 17 0.14 -20.49 -7.28
CA LYS A 17 -1.12 -20.94 -7.87
C LYS A 17 -2.16 -19.82 -8.02
N ASP A 18 -2.15 -18.84 -7.12
CA ASP A 18 -3.19 -17.81 -7.05
C ASP A 18 -2.75 -16.50 -7.74
N ARG A 19 -1.58 -16.48 -8.37
CA ARG A 19 -1.05 -15.32 -9.09
C ARG A 19 -1.60 -15.29 -10.52
N ASP A 20 -2.49 -14.35 -10.81
CA ASP A 20 -2.86 -14.02 -12.19
C ASP A 20 -1.79 -13.09 -12.79
N PRO A 21 -0.99 -13.52 -13.77
CA PRO A 21 0.07 -12.68 -14.34
C PRO A 21 -0.46 -11.43 -15.06
N ASP A 22 -1.73 -11.42 -15.45
CA ASP A 22 -2.36 -10.34 -16.23
C ASP A 22 -3.29 -9.44 -15.42
N TRP A 23 -3.28 -9.54 -14.08
CA TRP A 23 -4.18 -8.80 -13.18
C TRP A 23 -4.18 -7.28 -13.46
N PHE A 24 -3.00 -6.71 -13.73
CA PHE A 24 -2.79 -5.29 -13.93
C PHE A 24 -3.50 -4.74 -15.18
N LYS A 25 -3.81 -5.59 -16.16
CA LYS A 25 -4.57 -5.19 -17.37
C LYS A 25 -6.04 -4.90 -17.07
N ARG A 26 -6.56 -5.42 -15.95
CA ARG A 26 -7.98 -5.34 -15.55
C ARG A 26 -8.18 -4.51 -14.27
N ALA A 27 -7.11 -4.20 -13.55
CA ALA A 27 -7.15 -3.40 -12.34
C ALA A 27 -7.42 -1.91 -12.64
N VAL A 28 -8.09 -1.25 -11.70
CA VAL A 28 -8.23 0.21 -11.69
C VAL A 28 -7.25 0.74 -10.66
N PHE A 29 -6.30 1.57 -11.10
CA PHE A 29 -5.29 2.12 -10.20
C PHE A 29 -5.78 3.43 -9.58
N TYR A 30 -5.57 3.55 -8.27
CA TYR A 30 -5.81 4.78 -7.52
C TYR A 30 -4.49 5.35 -7.02
N GLU A 31 -4.04 6.46 -7.60
CA GLU A 31 -2.85 7.16 -7.13
C GLU A 31 -3.23 8.07 -5.96
N VAL A 32 -2.54 7.90 -4.84
CA VAL A 32 -2.76 8.70 -3.63
C VAL A 32 -1.46 9.34 -3.16
N LEU A 33 -1.49 10.66 -2.99
CA LEU A 33 -0.40 11.40 -2.37
C LEU A 33 -0.51 11.30 -0.85
N VAL A 34 0.33 10.47 -0.23
CA VAL A 34 0.29 10.18 1.23
C VAL A 34 0.19 11.45 2.07
N ARG A 35 1.04 12.44 1.79
CA ARG A 35 1.13 13.71 2.54
C ARG A 35 -0.15 14.55 2.54
N SER A 36 -1.07 14.30 1.61
CA SER A 36 -2.32 15.06 1.48
C SER A 36 -3.56 14.23 1.75
N PHE A 37 -3.41 12.93 2.07
CA PHE A 37 -4.54 12.01 2.13
C PHE A 37 -5.20 11.94 3.50
N GLN A 38 -4.44 11.59 4.54
CA GLN A 38 -4.96 11.50 5.91
C GLN A 38 -3.82 11.68 6.91
N ASP A 39 -3.93 12.73 7.73
CA ASP A 39 -3.10 12.94 8.92
C ASP A 39 -3.67 12.10 10.08
N SER A 40 -2.83 11.29 10.71
CA SER A 40 -3.22 10.44 11.85
C SER A 40 -2.75 10.95 13.20
N ASN A 41 -1.86 11.93 13.24
CA ASN A 41 -1.17 12.38 14.47
C ASN A 41 -1.40 13.86 14.80
N GLY A 42 -2.03 14.63 13.90
CA GLY A 42 -2.39 16.03 14.09
C GLY A 42 -1.29 17.03 13.73
N ASP A 43 -0.23 16.62 13.03
CA ASP A 43 0.87 17.51 12.60
C ASP A 43 0.57 18.29 11.30
N GLY A 44 -0.57 18.02 10.66
CA GLY A 44 -1.02 18.68 9.43
C GLY A 44 -0.49 18.03 8.15
N VAL A 45 0.23 16.92 8.24
CA VAL A 45 0.78 16.19 7.09
C VAL A 45 0.27 14.75 7.11
N GLY A 46 -0.22 14.28 5.96
CA GLY A 46 -0.67 12.90 5.84
C GLY A 46 0.47 11.89 5.97
N ASP A 47 0.16 10.74 6.54
CA ASP A 47 1.15 9.72 6.91
C ASP A 47 0.68 8.29 6.56
N LEU A 48 1.60 7.32 6.66
CA LEU A 48 1.30 5.93 6.30
C LEU A 48 0.27 5.28 7.24
N LYS A 49 0.21 5.67 8.53
CA LYS A 49 -0.81 5.14 9.44
C LYS A 49 -2.20 5.67 9.06
N GLY A 50 -2.27 6.94 8.66
CA GLY A 50 -3.47 7.57 8.12
C GLY A 50 -3.96 6.90 6.84
N LEU A 51 -3.05 6.59 5.91
CA LEU A 51 -3.37 5.82 4.70
C LEU A 51 -3.92 4.43 5.06
N THR A 52 -3.26 3.69 5.96
CA THR A 52 -3.71 2.37 6.39
C THR A 52 -5.11 2.41 7.00
N ALA A 53 -5.43 3.44 7.79
CA ALA A 53 -6.76 3.63 8.39
C ALA A 53 -7.89 3.89 7.36
N LYS A 54 -7.55 4.08 6.08
CA LYS A 54 -8.50 4.31 4.97
C LYS A 54 -8.50 3.18 3.94
N LEU A 55 -7.81 2.07 4.18
CA LEU A 55 -7.83 0.92 3.26
C LEU A 55 -9.25 0.35 3.11
N ASP A 56 -10.04 0.30 4.18
CA ASP A 56 -11.44 -0.13 4.12
C ASP A 56 -12.28 0.78 3.20
N TYR A 57 -11.97 2.08 3.16
CA TYR A 57 -12.61 3.03 2.25
C TYR A 57 -12.21 2.76 0.79
N LEU A 58 -10.94 2.48 0.51
CA LEU A 58 -10.48 2.15 -0.84
C LEU A 58 -11.09 0.83 -1.32
N GLN A 59 -11.18 -0.16 -0.43
CA GLN A 59 -11.86 -1.41 -0.70
C GLN A 59 -13.35 -1.21 -0.99
N TRP A 60 -14.04 -0.37 -0.20
CA TRP A 60 -15.44 -0.01 -0.46
C TRP A 60 -15.61 0.71 -1.80
N LEU A 61 -14.66 1.60 -2.14
CA LEU A 61 -14.65 2.32 -3.42
C LEU A 61 -14.46 1.37 -4.62
N GLY A 62 -13.81 0.23 -4.41
CA GLY A 62 -13.61 -0.81 -5.42
C GLY A 62 -12.39 -0.57 -6.31
N VAL A 63 -11.38 0.11 -5.78
CA VAL A 63 -10.05 0.27 -6.41
C VAL A 63 -9.04 -0.69 -5.81
#